data_AF-A0A1H6LRD5-F1
#
_entry.id   AF-A0A1H6LRD5-F1
#
_cell.length_a   1.000
_cell.length_b   1.000
_cell.length_c   1.000
_cell.angle_alpha   90.00
_cell.angle_beta   90.00
_cell.angle_gamma   90.00
#
_symmetry.space_group_name_H-M   'P 1'
#
loop_
_entity.id
_entity.type
_entity.pdbx_description
1 polymer ?
#
loop_
_entity_poly.entity_id
_entity_poly.type
_entity_poly.pdbx_seq_one_letter_code
_entity_poly.pdbx_strand_id
1 'polypeptide(L)'
;MKQKGFTLVEVLIVMAILSVISLISYSTLTTTFKHQSVQKKHSQALSEMQKTLLYFERDFSQIFNQEVILNEKGVQLNSIQNDTLLNIHYEFGSNIIKRQDKTDIERIAELALLKEVSQLKIRVLDNRNKWHEAWQYENNKNHLKAIEIKFSHPYWGEIKQLLAI
;
A
#
# COMPACT_ATOMS: atom_id res chain seq x y z
N MET A 1 -58.69 27.35 36.26
CA MET A 1 -57.32 27.30 35.68
C MET A 1 -57.35 28.03 34.35
N LYS A 2 -56.63 29.15 34.19
CA LYS A 2 -56.56 29.88 32.90
C LYS A 2 -55.55 29.18 31.99
N GLN A 3 -56.03 28.53 30.92
CA GLN A 3 -55.14 28.03 29.86
C GLN A 3 -54.65 29.22 29.04
N LYS A 4 -53.34 29.47 29.07
CA LYS A 4 -52.69 30.41 28.14
C LYS A 4 -52.44 29.64 26.84
N GLY A 5 -53.10 30.06 25.75
CA GLY A 5 -52.84 29.54 24.41
C GLY A 5 -51.53 30.12 23.84
N PHE A 6 -50.91 29.38 22.93
CA PHE A 6 -49.74 29.83 22.18
C PHE A 6 -50.05 31.08 21.36
N THR A 7 -49.11 32.03 21.32
CA THR A 7 -49.23 33.20 20.44
C THR A 7 -48.72 32.88 19.04
N LEU A 8 -49.28 33.54 18.02
CA LEU A 8 -48.80 33.43 16.64
C LEU A 8 -47.29 33.76 16.53
N VAL A 9 -46.85 34.78 17.28
CA VAL A 9 -45.46 35.23 17.34
C VAL A 9 -44.54 34.12 17.87
N GLU A 10 -44.99 33.37 18.88
CA GLU A 10 -44.22 32.27 19.46
C GLU A 10 -44.01 31.13 18.47
N VAL A 11 -45.05 30.73 17.73
CA VAL A 11 -44.94 29.70 16.68
C VAL A 11 -44.00 30.17 15.56
N LEU A 12 -44.09 31.44 15.14
CA LEU A 12 -43.21 32.01 14.12
C LEU A 12 -41.74 32.02 14.56
N ILE A 13 -41.46 32.42 15.81
CA ILE A 13 -40.11 32.42 16.36
C ILE A 13 -39.57 30.98 16.43
N VAL A 14 -40.38 30.02 16.88
CA VAL A 14 -39.99 28.60 16.94
C VAL A 14 -39.65 28.07 15.54
N MET A 15 -40.47 28.35 14.54
CA MET A 15 -40.23 27.93 13.16
C MET A 15 -38.97 28.60 12.57
N ALA A 16 -38.76 29.89 12.84
CA ALA A 16 -37.57 30.60 12.41
C ALA A 16 -36.30 29.97 12.99
N ILE A 17 -36.24 29.75 14.30
CA ILE A 17 -35.10 29.12 14.99
C ILE A 17 -34.87 27.70 14.46
N LEU A 18 -35.94 26.90 14.35
CA LEU A 18 -35.86 25.52 13.88
C LEU A 18 -35.33 25.44 12.44
N SER A 19 -35.74 26.36 11.56
CA SER A 19 -35.28 26.40 10.18
C SER A 19 -33.76 26.69 10.10
N VAL A 20 -33.26 27.62 10.92
CA VAL A 20 -31.84 27.96 10.98
C VAL A 20 -31.00 26.80 11.51
N ILE A 21 -31.44 26.17 12.61
CA ILE A 21 -30.75 24.98 13.17
C ILE A 21 -30.72 23.83 12.16
N SER A 22 -31.83 23.60 11.45
CA SER A 22 -31.92 22.55 10.44
C SER A 22 -30.97 22.79 9.28
N LEU A 23 -30.84 24.05 8.82
CA LEU A 23 -29.91 24.43 7.76
C LEU A 23 -28.44 24.20 8.18
N ILE A 24 -28.07 24.63 9.39
CA ILE A 24 -26.72 24.42 9.93
C ILE A 24 -26.42 22.93 10.07
N SER A 25 -27.37 22.16 10.62
CA SER A 25 -27.23 20.71 10.79
C SER A 25 -27.02 20.00 9.46
N TYR A 26 -27.79 20.38 8.43
CA TYR A 26 -27.64 19.84 7.08
C TYR A 26 -26.25 20.13 6.50
N SER A 27 -25.76 21.36 6.63
CA SER A 27 -24.42 21.75 6.15
C SER A 27 -23.29 21.01 6.89
N THR A 28 -23.45 20.78 8.20
CA THR A 28 -22.47 20.07 9.03
C THR A 28 -22.40 18.59 8.66
N LEU A 29 -23.56 17.96 8.48
CA LEU A 29 -23.68 16.54 8.10
C LEU A 29 -23.03 16.28 6.73
N THR A 30 -23.33 17.11 5.75
CA THR A 30 -22.76 16.97 4.40
C THR A 30 -21.24 17.16 4.39
N THR A 31 -20.73 18.11 5.18
CA THR A 31 -19.28 18.33 5.35
C THR A 31 -18.62 17.11 6.01
N THR A 32 -19.26 16.55 7.05
CA THR A 32 -18.77 15.35 7.74
C THR A 32 -18.71 14.15 6.80
N PHE A 33 -19.75 13.91 6.00
CA PHE A 33 -19.74 12.83 5.01
C PHE A 33 -18.63 13.00 3.96
N LYS A 34 -18.38 14.23 3.49
CA LYS A 34 -17.25 14.51 2.59
C LYS A 34 -15.91 14.17 3.27
N HIS A 35 -15.70 14.60 4.51
CA HIS A 35 -14.47 14.28 5.25
C HIS A 35 -14.30 12.77 5.46
N GLN A 36 -15.36 12.05 5.82
CA GLN A 36 -15.32 10.59 5.96
C GLN A 36 -14.87 9.91 4.65
N SER A 37 -15.35 10.37 3.50
CA SER A 37 -14.96 9.79 2.21
C SER A 37 -13.48 9.99 1.88
N VAL A 38 -12.93 11.18 2.17
CA VAL A 38 -11.50 11.49 1.95
C VAL A 38 -10.62 10.72 2.94
N GLN A 39 -11.01 10.70 4.22
CA GLN A 39 -10.29 9.95 5.25
C GLN A 39 -10.23 8.45 4.93
N LYS A 40 -11.35 7.88 4.44
CA LYS A 40 -11.38 6.48 4.02
C LYS A 40 -10.38 6.19 2.90
N LYS A 41 -10.29 7.06 1.89
CA LYS A 41 -9.32 6.90 0.79
C LYS A 41 -7.88 6.94 1.29
N HIS A 42 -7.55 7.90 2.15
CA HIS A 42 -6.20 8.02 2.70
C HIS A 42 -5.83 6.83 3.60
N SER A 43 -6.77 6.37 4.44
CA SER A 43 -6.59 5.18 5.27
C SER A 43 -6.38 3.92 4.42
N GLN A 44 -7.12 3.75 3.34
CA GLN A 44 -6.93 2.64 2.39
C GLN A 44 -5.55 2.71 1.74
N ALA A 45 -5.14 3.87 1.24
CA ALA A 45 -3.82 4.06 0.65
C ALA A 45 -2.71 3.71 1.65
N LEU A 46 -2.80 4.20 2.90
CA LEU A 46 -1.84 3.87 3.94
C LEU A 46 -1.78 2.37 4.24
N SER A 47 -2.93 1.71 4.28
CA SER A 47 -3.02 0.25 4.46
C SER A 47 -2.35 -0.51 3.31
N GLU A 48 -2.57 -0.11 2.05
CA GLU A 48 -1.91 -0.67 0.87
C GLU A 48 -0.38 -0.48 0.94
N MET A 49 0.09 0.70 1.32
CA MET A 49 1.51 0.99 1.52
C MET A 49 2.14 0.11 2.61
N GLN A 50 1.56 0.10 3.81
CA GLN A 50 2.06 -0.70 4.93
C GLN A 50 2.09 -2.19 4.59
N LYS A 51 1.03 -2.69 3.95
CA LYS A 51 0.96 -4.07 3.46
C LYS A 51 2.10 -4.35 2.48
N THR A 52 2.34 -3.46 1.52
CA THR A 52 3.42 -3.62 0.53
C THR A 52 4.79 -3.74 1.19
N LEU A 53 5.11 -2.84 2.12
CA LEU A 53 6.38 -2.87 2.85
C LEU A 53 6.54 -4.16 3.67
N LEU A 54 5.47 -4.65 4.29
CA LEU A 54 5.46 -5.91 5.03
C LEU A 54 5.70 -7.13 4.12
N TYR A 55 5.07 -7.18 2.94
CA TYR A 55 5.33 -8.25 1.97
C TYR A 55 6.77 -8.25 1.50
N PHE A 56 7.32 -7.07 1.19
CA PHE A 56 8.73 -6.94 0.85
C PHE A 56 9.62 -7.45 1.99
N GLU A 57 9.45 -6.92 3.20
CA GLU A 57 10.27 -7.31 4.34
C GLU A 57 10.21 -8.82 4.59
N ARG A 58 9.01 -9.40 4.63
CA ARG A 58 8.84 -10.84 4.86
C ARG A 58 9.45 -11.69 3.76
N ASP A 59 9.15 -11.40 2.50
CA ASP A 59 9.58 -12.26 1.39
C ASP A 59 11.09 -12.15 1.14
N PHE A 60 11.65 -10.95 1.21
CA PHE A 60 13.09 -10.73 0.99
C PHE A 60 13.95 -11.14 2.19
N SER A 61 13.47 -11.00 3.44
CA SER A 61 14.22 -11.48 4.62
C SER A 61 14.26 -13.01 4.72
N GLN A 62 13.29 -13.70 4.11
CA GLN A 62 13.18 -15.16 4.14
C GLN A 62 13.61 -15.81 2.82
N ILE A 63 14.49 -15.16 2.05
CA ILE A 63 15.01 -15.74 0.80
C ILE A 63 15.77 -17.02 1.10
N PHE A 64 15.42 -18.09 0.39
CA PHE A 64 16.14 -19.35 0.44
C PHE A 64 17.37 -19.32 -0.47
N ASN A 65 18.53 -19.77 0.05
CA ASN A 65 19.81 -19.88 -0.67
C ASN A 65 20.30 -18.62 -1.38
N GLN A 66 19.71 -17.45 -1.12
CA GLN A 66 20.00 -16.20 -1.84
C GLN A 66 19.82 -16.34 -3.36
N GLU A 67 18.95 -17.26 -3.79
CA GLU A 67 18.60 -17.47 -5.19
C GLU A 67 17.59 -16.41 -5.64
N VAL A 68 18.13 -15.31 -6.17
CA VAL A 68 17.33 -14.20 -6.71
C VAL A 68 17.67 -14.01 -8.18
N ILE A 69 16.65 -13.71 -8.97
CA ILE A 69 16.80 -13.24 -10.36
C ILE A 69 16.17 -11.85 -10.42
N LEU A 70 16.99 -10.85 -10.74
CA LEU A 70 16.55 -9.48 -10.99
C LEU A 70 16.73 -9.17 -12.48
N ASN A 71 15.65 -8.71 -13.12
CA ASN A 71 15.65 -8.23 -14.49
C ASN A 71 14.80 -6.94 -14.59
N GLU A 72 14.68 -6.39 -15.80
CA GLU A 72 13.91 -5.16 -16.04
C GLU A 72 12.41 -5.27 -15.71
N LYS A 73 11.84 -6.47 -15.73
CA LYS A 73 10.41 -6.71 -15.44
C LYS A 73 10.15 -6.90 -13.95
N GLY A 74 11.12 -7.44 -13.22
CA GLY A 74 11.09 -7.48 -11.78
C GLY A 74 11.98 -8.54 -11.15
N VAL A 75 11.53 -9.08 -10.02
CA VAL A 75 12.34 -9.92 -9.12
C VAL A 75 11.68 -11.26 -8.89
N GLN A 76 12.41 -12.33 -9.16
CA GLN A 76 12.03 -13.70 -8.81
C GLN A 76 12.89 -14.17 -7.65
N LEU A 77 12.26 -14.80 -6.67
CA LEU A 77 12.93 -15.35 -5.50
C LEU A 77 12.16 -16.54 -4.95
N ASN A 78 12.89 -17.42 -4.29
CA ASN A 78 12.29 -18.46 -3.45
C ASN A 78 12.32 -18.00 -2.00
N SER A 79 11.19 -18.08 -1.29
CA SER A 79 11.06 -17.64 0.10
C SER A 79 10.43 -18.74 0.95
N ILE A 80 11.01 -19.04 2.12
CA ILE A 80 10.43 -20.04 3.03
C ILE A 80 9.43 -19.36 3.96
N GLN A 81 8.16 -19.74 3.87
CA GLN A 81 7.08 -19.20 4.69
C GLN A 81 6.19 -20.33 5.17
N ASN A 82 5.84 -20.34 6.46
CA ASN A 82 4.95 -21.36 7.05
C ASN A 82 5.33 -22.80 6.66
N ASP A 83 6.60 -23.15 6.78
CA ASP A 83 7.18 -24.47 6.44
C ASP A 83 7.07 -24.88 4.95
N THR A 84 6.77 -23.93 4.06
CA THR A 84 6.69 -24.14 2.62
C THR A 84 7.68 -23.26 1.86
N LEU A 85 8.29 -23.81 0.82
CA LEU A 85 9.11 -23.04 -0.12
C LEU A 85 8.20 -22.43 -1.17
N LEU A 86 8.06 -21.11 -1.13
CA LEU A 86 7.23 -20.36 -2.07
C LEU A 86 8.07 -19.80 -3.22
N ASN A 87 7.58 -19.93 -4.45
CA ASN A 87 8.15 -19.28 -5.63
C ASN A 87 7.44 -17.94 -5.87
N ILE A 88 8.10 -16.85 -5.47
CA ILE A 88 7.53 -15.51 -5.49
C ILE A 88 8.09 -14.71 -6.66
N HIS A 89 7.19 -14.10 -7.42
CA HIS A 89 7.53 -13.20 -8.50
C HIS A 89 6.93 -11.82 -8.25
N TYR A 90 7.80 -10.83 -8.09
CA TYR A 90 7.42 -9.44 -8.07
C TYR A 90 7.49 -8.87 -9.49
N GLU A 91 6.39 -8.30 -9.94
CA GLU A 91 6.31 -7.56 -11.20
C GLU A 91 6.13 -6.08 -10.89
N PHE A 92 7.06 -5.28 -11.41
CA PHE A 92 7.07 -3.85 -11.17
C PHE A 92 6.65 -3.14 -12.46
N GLY A 93 5.33 -3.00 -12.63
CA GLY A 93 4.77 -2.31 -13.77
C GLY A 93 4.95 -0.79 -13.68
N SER A 94 4.55 -0.08 -14.74
CA SER A 94 4.66 1.38 -14.84
C SER A 94 3.82 2.17 -13.82
N ASN A 95 2.86 1.52 -13.14
CA ASN A 95 1.97 2.16 -12.17
C ASN A 95 1.64 1.29 -10.95
N ILE A 96 1.91 -0.01 -11.00
CA ILE A 96 1.45 -0.96 -10.00
C ILE A 96 2.55 -1.96 -9.67
N ILE A 97 2.73 -2.22 -8.39
CA ILE A 97 3.55 -3.30 -7.87
C ILE A 97 2.65 -4.50 -7.65
N LYS A 98 3.00 -5.62 -8.27
CA LYS A 98 2.30 -6.89 -8.11
C LYS A 98 3.23 -7.92 -7.51
N ARG A 99 2.64 -8.81 -6.71
CA ARG A 99 3.26 -10.02 -6.19
C ARG A 99 2.47 -11.21 -6.71
N GLN A 100 3.15 -12.17 -7.30
CA GLN A 100 2.60 -13.45 -7.74
C GLN A 100 3.25 -14.57 -6.94
N ASP A 101 2.43 -15.47 -6.42
CA ASP A 101 2.88 -16.76 -5.91
C ASP A 101 2.67 -17.80 -7.00
N LYS A 102 3.77 -18.37 -7.50
CA LYS A 102 3.80 -19.35 -8.59
C LYS A 102 4.24 -20.74 -8.10
N THR A 103 4.11 -21.00 -6.80
CA THR A 103 4.44 -22.31 -6.21
C THR A 103 3.56 -23.40 -6.81
N ASP A 104 2.27 -23.10 -7.00
CA ASP A 104 1.34 -23.94 -7.75
C ASP A 104 1.14 -23.34 -9.15
N ILE A 105 1.57 -24.10 -10.17
CA ILE A 105 1.54 -23.67 -11.58
C ILE A 105 0.10 -23.60 -12.10
N GLU A 106 -0.82 -24.42 -11.57
CA GLU A 106 -2.23 -24.39 -11.96
C GLU A 106 -2.99 -23.25 -11.28
N ARG A 107 -2.50 -22.80 -10.11
CA ARG A 107 -3.14 -21.76 -9.31
C ARG A 107 -2.15 -20.67 -8.88
N ILE A 108 -1.83 -19.79 -9.83
CA ILE A 108 -1.04 -18.58 -9.54
C ILE A 108 -1.88 -17.59 -8.73
N ALA A 109 -1.46 -17.29 -7.51
CA ALA A 109 -2.10 -16.26 -6.70
C ALA A 109 -1.46 -14.90 -6.98
N GLU A 110 -2.20 -14.00 -7.63
CA GLU A 110 -1.75 -12.62 -7.89
C GLU A 110 -2.34 -11.64 -6.89
N LEU A 111 -1.48 -10.76 -6.38
CA LEU A 111 -1.83 -9.68 -5.46
C LEU A 111 -1.28 -8.36 -5.98
N ALA A 112 -2.17 -7.41 -6.25
CA ALA A 112 -1.81 -6.00 -6.40
C ALA A 112 -1.47 -5.42 -5.02
N LEU A 113 -0.22 -4.99 -4.85
CA LEU A 113 0.30 -4.49 -3.57
C LEU A 113 0.10 -2.98 -3.43
N LEU A 114 0.62 -2.21 -4.39
CA LEU A 114 0.58 -0.76 -4.36
C LEU A 114 0.34 -0.20 -5.76
N LYS A 115 -0.56 0.77 -5.88
CA LYS A 115 -0.89 1.50 -7.11
C LYS A 115 -0.23 2.88 -7.11
N GLU A 116 -0.31 3.58 -8.23
CA GLU A 116 0.21 4.96 -8.38
C GLU A 116 1.72 5.06 -8.11
N VAL A 117 2.45 3.98 -8.41
CA VAL A 117 3.89 3.91 -8.23
C VAL A 117 4.60 4.40 -9.48
N SER A 118 5.59 5.27 -9.31
CA SER A 118 6.40 5.83 -10.39
C SER A 118 7.89 5.78 -10.05
N GLN A 119 8.76 5.99 -11.07
CA GLN A 119 10.22 6.02 -10.90
C GLN A 119 10.81 4.81 -10.15
N LEU A 120 10.22 3.64 -10.37
CA LEU A 120 10.64 2.44 -9.67
C LEU A 120 12.03 2.00 -10.13
N LYS A 121 12.88 1.70 -9.15
CA LYS A 121 14.24 1.22 -9.36
C LYS A 121 14.59 0.18 -8.31
N ILE A 122 15.17 -0.93 -8.77
CA ILE A 122 15.62 -2.00 -7.89
C ILE A 122 17.08 -2.27 -8.18
N ARG A 123 17.84 -2.44 -7.11
CA ARG A 123 19.25 -2.82 -7.19
C ARG A 123 19.56 -3.86 -6.15
N VAL A 124 20.51 -4.72 -6.47
CA VAL A 124 21.03 -5.71 -5.54
C VAL A 124 22.48 -5.41 -5.22
N LEU A 125 22.87 -5.64 -3.97
CA LEU A 125 24.25 -5.51 -3.51
C LEU A 125 24.88 -6.89 -3.48
N ASP A 126 25.98 -7.06 -4.20
CA ASP A 126 26.73 -8.31 -4.22
C ASP A 126 27.70 -8.46 -3.03
N ASN A 127 28.30 -9.63 -2.90
CA ASN A 127 29.29 -9.92 -1.87
C ASN A 127 30.58 -9.10 -1.98
N ARG A 128 30.84 -8.46 -3.13
CA ARG A 128 31.96 -7.52 -3.40
C ARG A 128 31.56 -6.06 -3.18
N ASN A 129 30.38 -5.80 -2.61
CA ASN A 129 29.81 -4.49 -2.35
C ASN A 129 29.58 -3.65 -3.62
N LYS A 130 29.26 -4.29 -4.75
CA LYS A 130 28.87 -3.63 -5.99
C LYS A 130 27.36 -3.73 -6.18
N TRP A 131 26.77 -2.63 -6.63
CA TRP A 131 25.35 -2.53 -6.96
C TRP A 131 25.09 -2.97 -8.40
N HIS A 132 24.07 -3.81 -8.58
CA HIS A 132 23.65 -4.31 -9.89
C HIS A 132 22.16 -4.07 -10.12
N GLU A 133 21.79 -3.69 -11.35
CA GLU A 133 20.39 -3.50 -11.79
C GLU A 133 19.80 -4.75 -12.47
N ALA A 134 20.66 -5.70 -12.81
CA ALA A 134 20.30 -7.03 -13.26
C ALA A 134 21.15 -8.05 -12.50
N TRP A 135 20.57 -9.16 -12.12
CA TRP A 135 21.24 -10.17 -11.33
C TRP A 135 20.70 -11.56 -11.63
N GLN A 136 21.60 -12.51 -11.72
CA GLN A 136 21.28 -13.92 -11.78
C GLN A 136 22.23 -14.65 -10.84
N TYR A 137 21.66 -15.50 -9.98
CA TYR A 137 22.45 -16.33 -9.09
C TYR A 137 23.33 -17.32 -9.89
N GLU A 138 24.64 -17.29 -9.65
CA GLU A 138 25.62 -18.20 -10.27
C GLU A 138 26.41 -18.96 -9.20
N ASN A 139 25.88 -20.14 -8.83
CA ASN A 139 26.59 -21.24 -8.18
C ASN A 139 27.50 -20.80 -6.99
N ASN A 140 26.93 -20.03 -6.06
CA ASN A 140 27.53 -19.55 -4.80
C ASN A 140 28.81 -18.68 -4.88
N LYS A 141 29.35 -18.38 -6.07
CA LYS A 141 30.53 -17.50 -6.19
C LYS A 141 30.18 -16.04 -5.94
N ASN A 142 28.99 -15.65 -6.37
CA ASN A 142 28.46 -14.32 -6.20
C ASN A 142 27.08 -14.44 -5.55
N HIS A 143 26.96 -13.92 -4.33
CA HIS A 143 25.75 -14.03 -3.52
C HIS A 143 25.29 -12.63 -3.09
N LEU A 144 23.99 -12.49 -2.83
CA LEU A 144 23.40 -11.20 -2.48
C LEU A 144 23.65 -10.89 -1.00
N LYS A 145 23.96 -9.63 -0.71
CA LYS A 145 24.01 -9.09 0.65
C LYS A 145 22.80 -8.23 0.99
N ALA A 146 22.26 -7.53 0.00
CA ALA A 146 21.12 -6.64 0.21
C ALA A 146 20.35 -6.39 -1.08
N ILE A 147 19.10 -5.97 -0.94
CA ILE A 147 18.25 -5.48 -2.02
C ILE A 147 17.76 -4.07 -1.63
N GLU A 148 17.91 -3.14 -2.58
CA GLU A 148 17.35 -1.79 -2.51
C GLU A 148 16.16 -1.70 -3.46
N ILE A 149 15.02 -1.26 -2.94
CA ILE A 149 13.82 -0.94 -3.71
C ILE A 149 13.54 0.55 -3.50
N LYS A 150 13.53 1.31 -4.59
CA LYS A 150 13.23 2.74 -4.58
C LYS A 150 12.06 3.02 -5.51
N PHE A 151 11.10 3.83 -5.08
CA PHE A 151 9.99 4.26 -5.93
C PHE A 151 9.35 5.55 -5.41
N SER A 152 8.54 6.19 -6.22
CA SER A 152 7.83 7.44 -5.91
C SER A 152 6.33 7.21 -5.87
N HIS A 153 5.65 7.80 -4.88
CA HIS A 153 4.20 7.71 -4.72
C HIS A 153 3.58 9.10 -4.45
N PRO A 154 2.42 9.46 -5.04
CA PRO A 154 1.80 10.78 -4.86
C PRO A 154 1.61 11.25 -3.42
N TYR A 155 1.15 10.37 -2.53
CA TYR A 155 0.92 10.73 -1.11
C TYR A 155 2.18 10.79 -0.23
N TRP A 156 3.24 10.05 -0.55
CA TRP A 156 4.38 9.86 0.36
C TRP A 156 5.73 10.31 -0.22
N GLY A 157 5.75 10.73 -1.49
CA GLY A 157 6.97 11.14 -2.17
C GLY A 157 7.86 9.93 -2.51
N GLU A 158 9.17 10.15 -2.48
CA GLU A 158 10.14 9.07 -2.72
C GLU A 158 10.25 8.17 -1.49
N ILE A 159 10.11 6.87 -1.72
CA ILE A 159 10.30 5.82 -0.73
C ILE A 159 11.49 4.97 -1.15
N LYS A 160 12.31 4.64 -0.17
CA LYS A 160 13.47 3.77 -0.31
C LYS A 160 13.45 2.73 0.80
N GLN A 161 13.48 1.46 0.43
CA GLN A 161 13.63 0.34 1.35
C GLN A 161 14.92 -0.41 1.01
N LEU A 162 15.73 -0.66 2.04
CA LEU A 162 16.96 -1.43 1.94
C LEU A 162 16.84 -2.63 2.89
N LEU A 163 16.94 -3.82 2.34
CA LEU A 163 16.80 -5.08 3.09
C LEU A 163 18.11 -5.86 2.96
N ALA A 164 18.70 -6.25 4.09
CA ALA A 164 19.84 -7.14 4.14
C ALA A 164 19.37 -8.61 4.07
N ILE A 165 20.18 -9.47 3.48
CA ILE A 165 19.91 -10.89 3.21
C ILE A 165 21.08 -11.74 3.72
#